data_AF-A0A086MKF5-F1
#
_entry.id   AF-A0A086MKF5-F1
#
_cell.length_a   1.000
_cell.length_b   1.000
_cell.length_c   1.000
_cell.angle_alpha   90.00
_cell.angle_beta   90.00
_cell.angle_gamma   90.00
#
_symmetry.space_group_name_H-M   'P 1'
#
loop_
_entity.id
_entity.type
_entity.pdbx_description
1 polymer ?
#
loop_
_entity_poly.entity_id
_entity_poly.type
_entity_poly.pdbx_seq_one_letter_code
_entity_poly.pdbx_strand_id
1 'polypeptide(L)'
;MRLSAVNLTPPLTTSDVDDGSQIEPMLDQITGPLASFIGDGAYDQAGIYGTIGERHPDADVIVPPPSTAVLTETAERTPTQRDRHLQSIAEHGRMGWQKRSGYTRRALVEAAISRLKRVIGNALRSRTDQRRRTETAIAVKVLNRMLKLGRPKSVRIA
;
A
#
# COMPACT_ATOMS: atom_id res chain seq x y z
N MET A 1 -18.29 -7.74 -1.16
CA MET A 1 -16.82 -7.61 -1.14
C MET A 1 -16.35 -7.39 0.29
N ARG A 2 -15.98 -8.47 0.99
CA ARG A 2 -15.35 -8.38 2.32
C ARG A 2 -13.95 -7.85 2.10
N LEU A 3 -13.74 -6.55 2.36
CA LEU A 3 -12.41 -6.09 2.75
C LEU A 3 -12.13 -6.82 4.07
N SER A 4 -11.52 -7.99 3.97
CA SER A 4 -10.70 -8.51 5.06
C SER A 4 -9.66 -7.42 5.26
N ALA A 5 -9.99 -6.49 6.16
CA ALA A 5 -9.03 -5.56 6.71
C ALA A 5 -7.96 -6.46 7.28
N VAL A 6 -6.92 -6.59 6.47
CA VAL A 6 -5.75 -7.36 6.78
C VAL A 6 -5.34 -6.92 8.18
N ASN A 7 -5.12 -7.90 9.07
CA ASN A 7 -4.67 -7.73 10.45
C ASN A 7 -3.24 -7.14 10.52
N LEU A 8 -2.82 -6.37 9.51
CA LEU A 8 -1.54 -5.70 9.47
C LEU A 8 -1.61 -4.50 10.40
N THR A 9 -0.78 -4.55 11.44
CA THR A 9 -0.42 -3.34 12.17
C THR A 9 0.56 -2.62 11.26
N PRO A 10 0.28 -1.37 10.82
CA PRO A 10 1.25 -0.65 10.00
C PRO A 10 2.57 -0.56 10.76
N PRO A 11 3.71 -0.86 10.11
CA PRO A 11 5.02 -0.67 10.72
C PRO A 11 5.15 0.79 11.15
N LEU A 12 5.76 1.00 12.32
CA LEU A 12 6.02 2.34 12.82
C LEU A 12 7.30 2.83 12.14
N THR A 13 7.18 3.71 11.17
CA THR A 13 8.32 4.48 10.68
C THR A 13 8.54 5.67 11.61
N THR A 14 9.74 5.81 12.13
CA THR A 14 10.21 7.12 12.60
C THR A 14 10.49 7.98 11.37
N SER A 15 10.45 9.30 11.48
CA SER A 15 10.62 10.24 10.36
C SER A 15 11.93 10.10 9.57
N ASP A 16 12.85 9.30 10.09
CA ASP A 16 14.24 9.17 9.64
C ASP A 16 14.51 7.80 8.97
N VAL A 17 13.49 6.95 8.84
CA VAL A 17 13.60 5.60 8.28
C VAL A 17 12.92 5.54 6.92
N ASP A 18 13.67 5.07 5.91
CA ASP A 18 13.17 4.83 4.56
C ASP A 18 11.97 3.89 4.60
N ASP A 19 10.86 4.30 4.01
CA ASP A 19 9.61 3.55 3.96
C ASP A 19 9.80 2.17 3.27
N GLY A 20 10.78 2.06 2.37
CA GLY A 20 11.18 0.80 1.72
C GLY A 20 11.71 -0.25 2.70
N SER A 21 12.39 0.17 3.78
CA SER A 21 12.94 -0.73 4.81
C SER A 21 11.87 -1.52 5.58
N GLN A 22 10.60 -1.10 5.52
CA GLN A 22 9.51 -1.74 6.24
C GLN A 22 8.79 -2.82 5.44
N ILE A 23 9.13 -3.01 4.16
CA ILE A 23 8.49 -4.00 3.30
C ILE A 23 8.66 -5.42 3.85
N GLU A 24 9.87 -5.80 4.24
CA GLU A 24 10.12 -7.15 4.77
C GLU A 24 9.30 -7.45 6.05
N PRO A 25 9.35 -6.62 7.10
CA PRO A 25 8.48 -6.80 8.27
C PRO A 25 6.98 -6.79 7.97
N MET A 26 6.54 -6.11 6.90
CA MET A 26 5.15 -6.15 6.46
C MET A 26 4.79 -7.48 5.80
N LEU A 27 5.68 -7.99 4.94
CA LEU A 27 5.47 -9.27 4.26
C LEU A 27 5.52 -10.44 5.25
N ASP A 28 6.34 -10.38 6.31
CA ASP A 28 6.41 -11.40 7.36
C ASP A 28 5.09 -11.61 8.11
N GLN A 29 4.22 -10.59 8.13
CA GLN A 29 2.89 -10.67 8.73
C GLN A 29 1.86 -11.35 7.82
N ILE A 30 2.21 -11.63 6.56
CA ILE A 30 1.33 -12.22 5.55
C ILE A 30 1.63 -13.72 5.44
N THR A 31 0.76 -14.55 6.01
CA THR A 31 0.94 -16.02 6.03
C THR A 31 0.38 -16.73 4.78
N GLY A 32 -0.31 -16.00 3.89
CA GLY A 32 -0.95 -16.54 2.69
C GLY A 32 -0.43 -15.90 1.39
N PRO A 33 -0.95 -16.30 0.23
CA PRO A 33 -0.55 -15.70 -1.04
C PRO A 33 -0.91 -14.22 -1.08
N LEU A 34 0.05 -13.39 -1.50
CA LEU A 34 -0.17 -11.97 -1.77
C LEU A 34 -0.58 -11.79 -3.23
N ALA A 35 -1.80 -11.29 -3.47
CA ALA A 35 -2.28 -11.03 -4.83
C ALA A 35 -1.67 -9.75 -5.43
N SER A 36 -1.52 -8.70 -4.62
CA SER A 36 -1.00 -7.42 -5.11
C SER A 36 -0.44 -6.56 -3.98
N PHE A 37 0.65 -5.87 -4.24
CA PHE A 37 1.19 -4.78 -3.43
C PHE A 37 0.86 -3.44 -4.09
N ILE A 38 0.27 -2.50 -3.35
CA ILE A 38 -0.04 -1.15 -3.86
C ILE A 38 0.67 -0.14 -2.98
N GLY A 39 1.59 0.63 -3.59
CA GLY A 39 2.41 1.62 -2.90
C GLY A 39 2.40 2.97 -3.60
N ASP A 40 2.90 4.00 -2.93
CA ASP A 40 3.20 5.26 -3.58
C ASP A 40 4.51 5.21 -4.38
N GLY A 41 4.78 6.24 -5.18
CA GLY A 41 5.94 6.26 -6.07
C GLY A 41 7.29 6.17 -5.36
N ALA A 42 7.38 6.42 -4.06
CA ALA A 42 8.62 6.22 -3.30
C ALA A 42 8.99 4.74 -3.20
N TYR A 43 8.01 3.84 -3.34
CA TYR A 43 8.21 2.39 -3.41
C TYR A 43 8.63 1.90 -4.81
N ASP A 44 8.85 2.77 -5.81
CA ASP A 44 9.33 2.38 -7.14
C ASP A 44 10.85 2.10 -7.11
N GLN A 45 11.25 1.11 -6.32
CA GLN A 45 12.66 0.76 -6.10
C GLN A 45 12.90 -0.69 -6.50
N ALA A 46 14.01 -0.96 -7.21
CA ALA A 46 14.36 -2.31 -7.66
C ALA A 46 14.38 -3.35 -6.53
N GLY A 47 14.88 -2.96 -5.34
CA GLY A 47 14.88 -3.81 -4.16
C GLY A 47 13.48 -4.26 -3.74
N ILE A 48 12.48 -3.38 -3.80
CA ILE A 48 11.10 -3.69 -3.44
C ILE A 48 10.49 -4.69 -4.43
N TYR A 49 10.67 -4.48 -5.74
CA TYR A 49 10.22 -5.44 -6.75
C TYR A 49 10.90 -6.81 -6.56
N GLY A 50 12.19 -6.83 -6.23
CA GLY A 50 12.96 -8.05 -5.93
C GLY A 50 12.41 -8.79 -4.71
N THR A 51 12.32 -8.13 -3.56
CA THR A 51 11.81 -8.72 -2.31
C THR A 51 10.40 -9.28 -2.47
N ILE A 52 9.50 -8.55 -3.14
CA ILE A 52 8.14 -9.03 -3.39
C ILE A 52 8.17 -10.20 -4.37
N GLY A 53 8.91 -10.11 -5.47
CA GLY A 53 8.99 -11.17 -6.48
C GLY A 53 9.58 -12.48 -5.94
N GLU A 54 10.55 -12.41 -5.03
CA GLU A 54 11.14 -13.58 -4.38
C GLU A 54 10.15 -14.30 -3.45
N ARG A 55 9.40 -13.54 -2.64
CA ARG A 55 8.48 -14.11 -1.64
C ARG A 55 7.10 -14.43 -2.22
N HIS A 56 6.67 -13.65 -3.21
CA HIS A 56 5.36 -13.70 -3.82
C HIS A 56 5.47 -13.46 -5.34
N PRO A 57 5.96 -14.45 -6.11
CA PRO A 57 6.25 -14.28 -7.54
C PRO A 57 5.02 -13.93 -8.39
N ASP A 58 3.83 -14.32 -7.93
CA ASP A 58 2.55 -14.04 -8.60
C ASP A 58 1.91 -12.71 -8.17
N ALA A 59 2.55 -11.94 -7.27
CA ALA A 59 2.00 -10.68 -6.79
C ALA A 59 2.21 -9.54 -7.80
N ASP A 60 1.14 -8.80 -8.09
CA ASP A 60 1.23 -7.56 -8.84
C ASP A 60 1.79 -6.43 -7.98
N VAL A 61 2.92 -5.84 -8.37
CA VAL A 61 3.49 -4.63 -7.74
C VAL A 61 2.95 -3.41 -8.46
N ILE A 62 1.93 -2.77 -7.88
CA ILE A 62 1.22 -1.63 -8.44
C ILE A 62 1.71 -0.35 -7.77
N VAL A 63 2.84 0.14 -8.28
CA VAL A 63 3.49 1.36 -7.81
C VAL A 63 3.62 2.32 -9.00
N PRO A 64 3.24 3.61 -8.88
CA PRO A 64 3.35 4.54 -9.99
C PRO A 64 4.82 4.90 -10.24
N PRO A 65 5.36 4.61 -11.43
CA PRO A 65 6.71 5.05 -11.76
C PRO A 65 6.81 6.59 -11.77
N PRO A 66 7.99 7.16 -11.47
CA PRO A 66 8.23 8.59 -11.64
C PRO A 66 8.20 8.97 -13.12
N SER A 67 7.98 10.25 -13.43
CA SER A 67 7.93 10.73 -14.81
C SER A 67 9.25 10.58 -15.57
N THR A 68 10.36 10.41 -14.86
CA THR A 68 11.71 10.22 -15.40
C THR A 68 12.08 8.74 -15.58
N ALA A 69 11.16 7.82 -15.27
CA ALA A 69 11.43 6.39 -15.39
C ALA A 69 11.61 5.98 -16.87
N VAL A 70 12.64 5.17 -17.10
CA VAL A 70 12.97 4.60 -18.40
C VAL A 70 12.76 3.09 -18.40
N LEU A 71 12.46 2.55 -19.58
CA LEU A 71 12.38 1.10 -19.82
C LEU A 71 13.75 0.45 -19.60
N THR A 72 13.74 -0.81 -19.18
CA THR A 72 14.94 -1.65 -19.20
C THR A 72 15.35 -1.98 -20.63
N GLU A 73 16.64 -2.28 -20.85
CA GLU A 73 17.17 -2.68 -22.16
C GLU A 73 16.49 -3.94 -22.73
N THR A 74 15.94 -4.79 -21.86
CA THR A 74 15.27 -6.04 -22.27
C THR A 74 13.75 -5.88 -22.39
N ALA A 75 13.20 -4.69 -22.21
CA ALA A 75 11.75 -4.45 -22.13
C ALA A 75 10.97 -4.91 -23.38
N GLU A 76 11.59 -4.92 -24.55
CA GLU A 76 10.95 -5.38 -25.79
C GLU A 76 10.76 -6.91 -25.83
N ARG A 77 11.68 -7.66 -25.21
CA ARG A 77 11.70 -9.13 -25.27
C ARG A 77 11.13 -9.75 -24.01
N THR A 78 11.52 -9.23 -22.86
CA THR A 78 11.18 -9.74 -21.53
C THR A 78 10.90 -8.56 -20.60
N PRO A 79 9.74 -7.89 -20.74
CA PRO A 79 9.39 -6.74 -19.91
C PRO A 79 9.20 -7.15 -18.45
N THR A 80 9.81 -6.38 -17.55
CA THR A 80 9.53 -6.45 -16.11
C THR A 80 8.13 -5.93 -15.80
N GLN A 81 7.62 -6.12 -14.57
CA GLN A 81 6.36 -5.50 -14.15
C GLN A 81 6.40 -3.97 -14.28
N ARG A 82 7.55 -3.37 -13.91
CA ARG A 82 7.78 -1.93 -14.02
C ARG A 82 7.76 -1.45 -15.48
N ASP A 83 8.37 -2.21 -16.39
CA ASP A 83 8.34 -1.88 -17.83
C ASP A 83 6.92 -1.91 -18.39
N ARG A 84 6.09 -2.88 -17.98
CA ARG A 84 4.68 -2.95 -18.38
C ARG A 84 3.88 -1.75 -17.88
N HIS A 85 4.20 -1.23 -16.69
CA HIS A 85 3.59 0.02 -16.21
C HIS A 85 3.97 1.20 -17.10
N LEU A 86 5.25 1.33 -17.47
CA LEU A 86 5.72 2.40 -18.36
C LEU A 86 5.08 2.31 -19.75
N GLN A 87 5.03 1.13 -20.35
CA GLN A 87 4.37 0.89 -21.63
C GLN A 87 2.88 1.25 -21.56
N SER A 88 2.18 0.80 -20.51
CA SER A 88 0.76 1.11 -20.31
C SER A 88 0.48 2.60 -20.09
N ILE A 89 1.40 3.33 -19.43
CA ILE A 89 1.35 4.78 -19.28
C ILE A 89 1.60 5.48 -20.62
N ALA A 90 2.56 5.03 -21.42
CA ALA A 90 2.85 5.60 -22.73
C ALA A 90 1.67 5.45 -23.69
N GLU A 91 1.04 4.27 -23.70
CA GLU A 91 -0.06 3.95 -24.62
C GLU A 91 -1.39 4.61 -24.24
N HIS A 92 -1.68 4.74 -22.94
CA HIS A 92 -3.03 5.11 -22.49
C HIS A 92 -3.06 6.28 -21.50
N GLY A 93 -1.91 6.90 -21.24
CA GLY A 93 -1.75 7.93 -20.23
C GLY A 93 -1.82 7.39 -18.79
N ARG A 94 -1.39 8.25 -17.85
CA ARG A 94 -1.27 7.90 -16.43
C ARG A 94 -2.62 7.56 -15.79
N MET A 95 -3.68 8.29 -16.12
CA MET A 95 -5.03 8.02 -15.61
C MET A 95 -5.58 6.67 -16.11
N GLY A 96 -5.33 6.34 -17.39
CA GLY A 96 -5.71 5.05 -17.95
C GLY A 96 -4.98 3.90 -17.24
N TRP A 97 -3.68 4.06 -17.02
CA TRP A 97 -2.88 3.10 -16.24
C TRP A 97 -3.45 2.90 -14.84
N GLN A 98 -3.75 3.97 -14.09
CA GLN A 98 -4.29 3.85 -12.72
C GLN A 98 -5.59 3.05 -12.65
N LYS A 99 -6.45 3.19 -13.66
CA LYS A 99 -7.73 2.46 -13.75
C LYS A 99 -7.49 0.97 -14.05
N ARG A 100 -6.62 0.65 -15.02
CA ARG A 100 -6.34 -0.73 -15.42
C ARG A 100 -5.52 -1.50 -14.40
N SER A 101 -4.54 -0.87 -13.76
CA SER A 101 -3.71 -1.50 -12.72
C SER A 101 -4.45 -1.69 -11.40
N GLY A 102 -5.60 -1.04 -11.21
CA GLY A 102 -6.32 -1.06 -9.93
C GLY A 102 -5.73 -0.15 -8.86
N TYR A 103 -4.76 0.71 -9.21
CA TYR A 103 -4.15 1.69 -8.30
C TYR A 103 -5.17 2.61 -7.61
N THR A 104 -6.34 2.82 -8.24
CA THR A 104 -7.48 3.55 -7.64
C THR A 104 -7.93 3.01 -6.27
N ARG A 105 -7.65 1.74 -5.95
CA ARG A 105 -7.92 1.14 -4.63
C ARG A 105 -7.15 1.81 -3.49
N ARG A 106 -6.04 2.50 -3.77
CA ARG A 106 -5.27 3.28 -2.80
C ARG A 106 -6.14 4.30 -2.05
N ALA A 107 -7.11 4.91 -2.72
CA ALA A 107 -8.04 5.86 -2.09
C ALA A 107 -8.83 5.25 -0.92
N LEU A 108 -9.09 3.93 -0.93
CA LEU A 108 -9.75 3.24 0.19
C LEU A 108 -8.84 3.14 1.42
N VAL A 109 -7.55 2.89 1.20
CA VAL A 109 -6.54 2.85 2.26
C VAL A 109 -6.36 4.24 2.86
N GLU A 110 -6.23 5.27 2.02
CA GLU A 110 -6.13 6.66 2.46
C GLU A 110 -7.36 7.11 3.26
N ALA A 111 -8.56 6.73 2.84
CA ALA A 111 -9.79 6.98 3.59
C ALA A 111 -9.78 6.27 4.96
N ALA A 112 -9.28 5.04 5.04
CA ALA A 112 -9.14 4.30 6.29
C ALA A 112 -8.13 4.96 7.25
N ILE A 113 -6.98 5.39 6.74
CA ILE A 113 -5.95 6.13 7.50
C ILE A 113 -6.50 7.49 7.96
N SER A 114 -7.20 8.22 7.08
CA SER A 114 -7.84 9.49 7.43
C SER A 114 -8.83 9.31 8.58
N ARG A 115 -9.63 8.24 8.54
CA ARG A 115 -10.56 7.91 9.64
C ARG A 115 -9.82 7.56 10.93
N LEU A 116 -8.74 6.80 10.87
CA LEU A 116 -7.89 6.51 12.04
C LEU A 116 -7.41 7.81 12.67
N LYS A 117 -6.81 8.71 11.89
CA LYS A 117 -6.31 10.00 12.34
C LYS A 117 -7.39 10.88 12.96
N ARG A 118 -8.59 10.92 12.36
CA ARG A 118 -9.73 11.72 12.88
C ARG A 118 -10.33 11.19 14.17
N VAL A 119 -10.40 9.85 14.34
CA VAL A 119 -11.06 9.23 15.49
C VAL A 119 -10.11 9.05 16.68
N ILE A 120 -8.86 8.65 16.41
CA ILE A 120 -7.88 8.30 17.45
C ILE A 120 -6.93 9.48 17.73
N GLY A 121 -6.58 10.23 16.69
CA GLY A 121 -5.65 11.36 16.76
C GLY A 121 -4.50 11.24 15.76
N ASN A 122 -3.79 12.35 15.56
CA ASN A 122 -2.69 12.46 14.60
C ASN A 122 -1.33 11.97 15.14
N ALA A 123 -1.24 11.65 16.42
CA ALA A 123 0.01 11.27 17.08
C ALA A 123 -0.20 10.10 18.05
N LEU A 124 0.83 9.27 18.18
CA LEU A 124 0.90 8.23 19.20
C LEU A 124 1.38 8.83 20.53
N ARG A 125 0.74 8.45 21.63
CA ARG A 125 1.12 8.91 22.98
C ARG A 125 2.33 8.17 23.52
N SER A 126 2.52 6.93 23.09
CA SER A 126 3.61 6.08 23.54
C SER A 126 4.96 6.53 22.99
N ARG A 127 6.00 6.49 23.84
CA ARG A 127 7.38 6.86 23.46
C ARG A 127 8.26 5.68 23.06
N THR A 128 7.90 4.46 23.45
CA THR A 128 8.65 3.24 23.09
C THR A 128 7.95 2.49 21.96
N ASP A 129 8.72 1.90 21.05
CA ASP A 129 8.16 1.24 19.86
C ASP A 129 7.22 0.09 20.21
N GLN A 130 7.54 -0.69 21.25
CA GLN A 130 6.66 -1.75 21.71
C GLN A 130 5.29 -1.21 22.15
N ARG A 131 5.26 -0.10 22.91
CA ARG A 131 4.00 0.51 23.36
C ARG A 131 3.26 1.18 22.22
N ARG A 132 3.97 1.80 21.28
CA ARG A 132 3.40 2.36 20.05
C ARG A 132 2.75 1.28 19.18
N ARG A 133 3.36 0.10 19.04
CA ARG A 133 2.77 -1.04 18.29
C ARG A 133 1.46 -1.48 18.93
N THR A 134 1.46 -1.62 20.26
CA THR A 134 0.26 -1.96 21.03
C THR A 134 -0.83 -0.88 20.89
N GLU A 135 -0.46 0.40 20.98
CA GLU A 135 -1.37 1.53 20.80
C GLU A 135 -2.03 1.51 19.41
N THR A 136 -1.24 1.33 18.35
CA THR A 136 -1.73 1.18 16.98
C THR A 136 -2.63 -0.05 16.83
N ALA A 137 -2.26 -1.21 17.39
CA ALA A 137 -3.07 -2.41 17.32
C ALA A 137 -4.44 -2.24 18.02
N ILE A 138 -4.47 -1.58 19.17
CA ILE A 138 -5.71 -1.23 19.87
C ILE A 138 -6.56 -0.27 19.02
N ALA A 139 -5.94 0.77 18.46
CA ALA A 139 -6.61 1.74 17.60
C ALA A 139 -7.28 1.08 16.38
N VAL A 140 -6.56 0.20 15.69
CA VAL A 140 -7.08 -0.59 14.56
C VAL A 140 -8.23 -1.50 15.03
N LYS A 141 -8.10 -2.17 16.17
CA LYS A 141 -9.16 -3.04 16.72
C LYS A 141 -10.43 -2.26 17.05
N VAL A 142 -10.30 -1.06 17.64
CA VAL A 142 -11.42 -0.15 17.92
C VAL A 142 -12.14 0.26 16.63
N LEU A 143 -11.40 0.69 15.60
CA LEU A 143 -12.00 1.07 14.32
C LEU A 143 -12.70 -0.11 13.63
N ASN A 144 -12.11 -1.30 13.67
CA ASN A 144 -12.70 -2.51 13.13
C ASN A 144 -13.98 -2.89 13.90
N ARG A 145 -14.01 -2.69 15.22
CA ARG A 145 -15.24 -2.87 16.01
C ARG A 145 -16.31 -1.85 15.62
N MET A 146 -15.96 -0.57 15.45
CA MET A 146 -16.89 0.44 14.97
C MET A 146 -17.48 0.08 13.59
N LEU A 147 -16.66 -0.40 12.65
CA LEU A 147 -17.13 -0.84 11.33
C LEU A 147 -18.15 -1.99 11.41
N LYS A 148 -18.02 -2.87 12.40
CA LYS A 148 -18.96 -3.99 12.65
C LYS A 148 -20.28 -3.50 13.27
N LEU A 149 -20.26 -2.43 14.06
CA LEU A 149 -21.43 -1.88 14.74
C LEU A 149 -22.28 -0.97 13.83
N GLY A 150 -21.68 -0.41 12.77
CA GLY A 150 -22.40 0.37 11.78
C GLY A 150 -21.45 1.17 10.90
N ARG A 151 -21.78 1.31 9.62
CA ARG A 151 -21.05 2.19 8.69
C ARG A 151 -21.91 3.42 8.39
N PRO A 152 -21.39 4.65 8.54
CA PRO A 152 -22.09 5.82 8.04
C PRO A 152 -22.26 5.70 6.51
N LYS A 153 -23.46 5.99 6.01
CA LYS A 153 -23.74 6.08 4.58
C LYS A 153 -23.25 7.45 4.08
N SER A 154 -22.10 7.46 3.43
CA SER A 154 -21.60 8.67 2.76
C SER A 154 -22.31 8.84 1.43
N VAL A 155 -23.02 9.96 1.25
CA VAL A 155 -23.61 10.38 -0.03
C VAL A 155 -22.78 11.51 -0.63
N ARG A 156 -22.58 11.47 -1.94
CA ARG A 156 -21.93 12.55 -2.68
C ARG A 156 -22.94 13.67 -2.86
N ILE A 157 -22.64 14.85 -2.32
CA ILE A 157 -23.43 16.06 -2.58
C ILE A 157 -22.90 16.67 -3.88
N ALA A 158 -23.82 17.02 -4.78
CA ALA A 158 -23.54 17.60 -6.10
C ALA A 158 -23.22 19.09 -5.99
#